data_AF-W9AL37-F1
#
_entry.id   AF-W9AL37-F1
#
_cell.length_a   1.000
_cell.length_b   1.000
_cell.length_c   1.000
_cell.angle_alpha   90.00
_cell.angle_beta   90.00
_cell.angle_gamma   90.00
#
_symmetry.space_group_name_H-M   'P 1'
#
loop_
_entity.id
_entity.type
_entity.pdbx_description
1 polymer ?
#
loop_
_entity_poly.entity_id
_entity_poly.type
_entity_poly.pdbx_seq_one_letter_code
_entity_poly.pdbx_strand_id
1 'polypeptide(L)'
;MIYWEIFIAFFIPGILGYGGGPASIPLVENEVVGRFAWMSVQEFSEMLALANALPGPIATKLAGYIGYDVGGILGAVVGVFAAVAPSLILMILLLRILFKYKDSPKVKRLTLFVRPVIAILLGVMAWRFFFESYEGVGIWQTVFLTGASYILIERLKVHPAFVIAGALIYGGFLL
;
A
#
# COMPACT_ATOMS: atom_id res chain seq x y z
N MET A 1 -18.85 -21.60 -2.81
CA MET A 1 -19.19 -20.94 -1.53
C MET A 1 -17.97 -20.25 -0.95
N ILE A 2 -16.88 -20.97 -0.68
CA ILE A 2 -15.66 -20.40 -0.07
C ILE A 2 -15.09 -19.14 -0.76
N TYR A 3 -14.99 -19.12 -2.10
CA TYR A 3 -14.49 -17.94 -2.83
C TYR A 3 -15.39 -16.70 -2.68
N TRP A 4 -16.69 -16.89 -2.54
CA TRP A 4 -17.62 -15.79 -2.32
C TRP A 4 -17.50 -15.23 -0.90
N GLU A 5 -17.27 -16.11 0.08
CA GLU A 5 -16.99 -15.70 1.44
C GLU A 5 -15.66 -14.95 1.52
N ILE A 6 -14.60 -15.44 0.87
CA ILE A 6 -13.32 -14.72 0.74
C ILE A 6 -13.54 -13.35 0.10
N PHE A 7 -14.32 -13.29 -0.99
CA PHE A 7 -14.65 -12.02 -1.63
C PHE A 7 -15.31 -11.07 -0.63
N ILE A 8 -16.34 -11.50 0.09
CA ILE A 8 -17.05 -10.67 1.08
C ILE A 8 -16.13 -10.22 2.21
N ALA A 9 -15.31 -11.13 2.74
CA ALA A 9 -14.39 -10.89 3.85
C ALA A 9 -13.38 -9.77 3.56
N PHE A 10 -12.99 -9.57 2.30
CA PHE A 10 -12.08 -8.50 1.90
C PHE A 10 -12.78 -7.32 1.21
N PHE A 11 -13.94 -7.54 0.60
CA PHE A 11 -14.73 -6.48 -0.03
C PHE A 11 -15.35 -5.54 1.00
N ILE A 12 -15.96 -6.07 2.08
CA ILE A 12 -16.63 -5.24 3.11
C ILE A 12 -15.61 -4.34 3.82
N PRO A 13 -14.49 -4.84 4.38
CA PRO A 13 -13.45 -3.98 4.93
C PRO A 13 -12.86 -3.03 3.88
N GLY A 14 -12.78 -3.43 2.61
CA GLY A 14 -12.29 -2.59 1.52
C GLY A 14 -13.16 -1.38 1.22
N ILE A 15 -14.48 -1.46 1.38
CA ILE A 15 -15.41 -0.35 1.14
C ILE A 15 -15.81 0.42 2.40
N LEU A 16 -15.80 -0.24 3.57
CA LEU A 16 -16.20 0.35 4.86
C LEU A 16 -15.02 0.80 5.72
N GLY A 17 -13.80 0.34 5.43
CA GLY A 17 -12.57 0.71 6.12
C GLY A 17 -12.16 2.15 5.84
N TYR A 18 -12.80 3.10 6.50
CA TYR A 18 -12.44 4.52 6.43
C TYR A 18 -11.45 4.88 7.55
N GLY A 19 -10.29 5.45 7.18
CA GLY A 19 -9.21 5.78 8.14
C GLY A 19 -7.88 5.08 7.88
N GLY A 20 -7.75 4.32 6.79
CA GLY A 20 -6.51 3.67 6.39
C GLY A 20 -6.30 2.27 6.99
N GLY A 21 -5.06 1.79 7.00
CA GLY A 21 -4.70 0.45 7.47
C GLY A 21 -5.19 0.11 8.88
N PRO A 22 -4.91 0.95 9.90
CA PRO A 22 -5.32 0.66 11.29
C PRO A 22 -6.83 0.52 11.48
N ALA A 23 -7.65 1.26 10.72
CA ALA A 23 -9.11 1.15 10.78
C ALA A 23 -9.64 -0.08 10.02
N SER A 24 -8.90 -0.55 9.01
CA SER A 24 -9.33 -1.67 8.17
C SER A 24 -8.94 -3.03 8.76
N ILE A 25 -7.85 -3.10 9.55
CA ILE A 25 -7.36 -4.34 10.16
C ILE A 25 -8.42 -5.02 11.07
N PRO A 26 -9.06 -4.31 12.03
CA PRO A 26 -10.08 -4.93 12.88
C PRO A 26 -11.32 -5.38 12.10
N LEU A 27 -11.65 -4.72 10.98
CA LEU A 27 -12.76 -5.14 10.13
C LEU A 27 -12.44 -6.45 9.42
N VAL A 28 -11.19 -6.61 8.93
CA VAL A 28 -10.72 -7.88 8.36
C VAL A 28 -10.68 -8.97 9.44
N GLU A 29 -10.16 -8.66 10.62
CA GLU A 29 -10.14 -9.58 11.77
C GLU A 29 -11.55 -10.07 12.11
N ASN A 30 -12.52 -9.15 12.20
CA ASN A 30 -13.91 -9.49 12.50
C ASN A 30 -14.52 -10.42 11.44
N GLU A 31 -14.23 -10.23 10.16
CA GLU A 31 -14.71 -11.14 9.11
C GLU A 31 -14.02 -12.51 9.19
N VAL A 32 -12.70 -12.53 9.32
CA VAL A 32 -11.90 -13.76 9.16
C VAL A 32 -11.88 -14.62 10.43
N VAL A 33 -11.80 -14.00 11.61
CA VAL A 33 -11.79 -14.66 12.92
C VAL A 33 -13.20 -14.77 13.49
N GLY A 34 -13.96 -13.68 13.47
CA GLY A 34 -15.28 -13.62 14.09
C GLY A 34 -16.37 -14.30 13.25
N ARG A 35 -16.58 -13.82 12.02
CA ARG A 35 -17.71 -14.21 11.18
C ARG A 35 -17.52 -15.56 10.50
N PHE A 36 -16.39 -15.74 9.81
CA PHE A 36 -16.09 -16.95 9.04
C PHE A 36 -15.26 -17.97 9.81
N ALA A 37 -14.64 -17.55 10.93
CA ALA A 37 -13.87 -18.42 11.83
C ALA A 37 -12.82 -19.29 11.11
N TRP A 38 -12.15 -18.73 10.10
CA TRP A 38 -11.10 -19.42 9.34
C TRP A 38 -9.78 -19.54 10.10
N MET A 39 -9.54 -18.65 11.06
CA MET A 39 -8.35 -18.66 11.90
C MET A 39 -8.67 -18.09 13.29
N SER A 40 -7.78 -18.40 14.24
CA SER A 40 -7.78 -17.85 15.58
C SER A 40 -7.24 -16.42 15.61
N VAL A 41 -7.49 -15.71 16.73
CA VAL A 41 -6.92 -14.38 17.00
C VAL A 41 -5.39 -14.43 16.99
N GLN A 42 -4.80 -15.51 17.50
CA GLN A 42 -3.36 -15.74 17.54
C GLN A 42 -2.80 -15.86 16.11
N GLU A 43 -3.36 -16.73 15.27
CA GLU A 43 -2.93 -16.91 13.88
C GLU A 43 -3.08 -15.61 13.08
N PHE A 44 -4.19 -14.87 13.27
CA PHE A 44 -4.36 -13.56 12.65
C PHE A 44 -3.29 -12.56 13.09
N SER A 45 -2.96 -12.53 14.38
CA SER A 45 -1.94 -11.63 14.94
C SER A 45 -0.54 -11.93 14.42
N GLU A 46 -0.17 -13.21 14.32
CA GLU A 46 1.09 -13.65 13.73
C GLU A 46 1.18 -13.27 12.25
N MET A 47 0.09 -13.49 11.51
CA MET A 47 0.02 -13.14 10.10
C MET A 47 0.08 -11.62 9.88
N LEU A 48 -0.57 -10.83 10.74
CA LEU A 48 -0.47 -9.38 10.74
C LEU A 48 0.96 -8.91 11.03
N ALA A 49 1.67 -9.55 11.95
CA ALA A 49 3.07 -9.24 12.23
C ALA A 49 3.95 -9.51 10.99
N LEU A 50 3.75 -10.66 10.33
CA LEU A 50 4.44 -10.99 9.08
C LEU A 50 4.12 -9.99 7.96
N ALA A 51 2.84 -9.61 7.83
CA ALA A 51 2.40 -8.63 6.86
C ALA A 51 3.02 -7.25 7.13
N ASN A 52 3.31 -6.86 8.38
CA ASN A 52 4.02 -5.62 8.68
C ASN A 52 5.52 -5.68 8.39
N ALA A 53 6.15 -6.85 8.55
CA ALA A 53 7.57 -7.03 8.27
C ALA A 53 7.90 -6.93 6.77
N LEU A 54 6.98 -7.35 5.90
CA LEU A 54 7.16 -7.26 4.46
C LEU A 54 6.89 -5.83 3.96
N PRO A 55 7.58 -5.35 2.90
CA PRO A 55 7.25 -4.08 2.28
C PRO A 55 5.86 -4.13 1.59
N GLY A 56 5.25 -2.96 1.39
CA GLY A 56 4.00 -2.80 0.63
C GLY A 56 2.71 -2.74 1.47
N PRO A 57 1.55 -2.61 0.81
CA PRO A 57 0.28 -2.36 1.50
C PRO A 57 -0.17 -3.57 2.34
N ILE A 58 -0.50 -3.32 3.61
CA ILE A 58 -0.90 -4.37 4.56
C ILE A 58 -2.16 -5.09 4.08
N ALA A 59 -3.19 -4.35 3.67
CA ALA A 59 -4.48 -4.92 3.26
C ALA A 59 -4.36 -5.97 2.13
N THR A 60 -3.51 -5.72 1.12
CA THR A 60 -3.31 -6.68 0.02
C THR A 60 -2.52 -7.91 0.45
N LYS A 61 -1.61 -7.78 1.42
CA LYS A 61 -0.86 -8.92 1.98
C LYS A 61 -1.76 -9.82 2.81
N LEU A 62 -2.59 -9.24 3.69
CA LEU A 62 -3.59 -10.01 4.45
C LEU A 62 -4.53 -10.74 3.49
N ALA A 63 -5.07 -10.03 2.49
CA ALA A 63 -6.01 -10.61 1.53
C ALA A 63 -5.40 -11.73 0.68
N GLY A 64 -4.15 -11.57 0.24
CA GLY A 64 -3.45 -12.60 -0.53
C GLY A 64 -3.12 -13.84 0.30
N TYR A 65 -2.60 -13.65 1.51
CA TYR A 65 -2.19 -14.77 2.36
C TYR A 65 -3.40 -15.54 2.92
N ILE A 66 -4.36 -14.84 3.52
CA ILE A 66 -5.59 -15.48 4.03
C ILE A 66 -6.37 -16.12 2.88
N GLY A 67 -6.49 -15.43 1.75
CA GLY A 67 -7.13 -15.99 0.57
C GLY A 67 -6.42 -17.28 0.10
N TYR A 68 -5.09 -17.31 0.14
CA TYR A 68 -4.31 -18.50 -0.18
C TYR A 68 -4.57 -19.65 0.79
N ASP A 69 -4.56 -19.37 2.09
CA ASP A 69 -4.75 -20.37 3.14
C ASP A 69 -6.13 -21.02 3.07
N VAL A 70 -7.17 -20.21 2.84
CA VAL A 70 -8.56 -20.66 2.83
C VAL A 70 -8.99 -21.28 1.48
N GLY A 71 -8.47 -20.77 0.36
CA GLY A 71 -8.95 -21.12 -0.98
C GLY A 71 -7.86 -21.46 -2.00
N GLY A 72 -6.62 -21.64 -1.57
CA GLY A 72 -5.46 -21.85 -2.44
C GLY A 72 -5.17 -20.66 -3.35
N ILE A 73 -4.47 -20.91 -4.45
CA ILE A 73 -4.07 -19.86 -5.42
C ILE A 73 -5.27 -19.02 -5.90
N LEU A 74 -6.42 -19.67 -6.15
CA LEU A 74 -7.64 -18.97 -6.57
C LEU A 74 -8.21 -18.10 -5.45
N GLY A 75 -8.16 -18.57 -4.20
CA GLY A 75 -8.58 -17.78 -3.05
C GLY A 75 -7.69 -16.55 -2.86
N ALA A 76 -6.38 -16.67 -3.08
CA ALA A 76 -5.45 -15.54 -3.04
C ALA A 76 -5.80 -14.47 -4.09
N VAL A 77 -6.05 -14.89 -5.33
CA VAL A 77 -6.45 -13.99 -6.42
C VAL A 77 -7.78 -13.30 -6.09
N VAL A 78 -8.76 -14.04 -5.59
CA VAL A 78 -10.08 -13.49 -5.24
C VAL A 78 -9.98 -12.51 -4.07
N GLY A 79 -9.20 -12.84 -3.02
CA GLY A 79 -9.01 -11.97 -1.86
C GLY A 79 -8.34 -10.64 -2.26
N VAL A 80 -7.25 -10.71 -3.01
CA VAL A 80 -6.56 -9.49 -3.51
C VAL A 80 -7.47 -8.69 -4.42
N PHE A 81 -8.21 -9.36 -5.31
CA PHE A 81 -9.16 -8.70 -6.20
C PHE A 81 -10.26 -7.98 -5.39
N ALA A 82 -10.85 -8.63 -4.39
CA ALA A 82 -11.87 -8.04 -3.53
C ALA A 82 -11.37 -6.82 -2.75
N ALA A 83 -10.10 -6.83 -2.31
CA ALA A 83 -9.49 -5.72 -1.59
C ALA A 83 -9.19 -4.50 -2.50
N VAL A 84 -8.83 -4.73 -3.77
CA VAL A 84 -8.32 -3.66 -4.67
C VAL A 84 -9.37 -3.20 -5.70
N ALA A 85 -10.17 -4.11 -6.24
CA ALA A 85 -11.09 -3.81 -7.33
C ALA A 85 -12.10 -2.69 -7.00
N PRO A 86 -12.71 -2.60 -5.79
CA PRO A 86 -13.71 -1.58 -5.51
C PRO A 86 -13.14 -0.16 -5.61
N SER A 87 -11.97 0.06 -5.00
CA SER A 87 -11.28 1.36 -5.04
C SER A 87 -10.76 1.69 -6.44
N LEU A 88 -10.25 0.69 -7.17
CA LEU A 88 -9.80 0.83 -8.56
C LEU A 88 -10.95 1.25 -9.49
N ILE A 89 -12.09 0.56 -9.41
CA ILE A 89 -13.29 0.85 -10.22
C ILE A 89 -13.79 2.25 -9.91
N LEU A 90 -13.92 2.60 -8.62
CA LEU A 90 -14.38 3.92 -8.21
C LEU A 90 -13.43 5.01 -8.70
N MET A 91 -12.12 4.80 -8.59
CA MET A 91 -11.11 5.72 -9.09
C MET A 91 -11.23 5.93 -10.60
N ILE A 92 -11.32 4.87 -11.40
CA ILE A 92 -11.47 4.95 -12.87
C ILE A 92 -12.74 5.74 -13.23
N LEU A 93 -13.85 5.47 -12.54
CA LEU A 93 -15.12 6.16 -12.76
C LEU A 93 -15.00 7.67 -12.46
N LEU A 94 -14.42 8.02 -11.31
CA LEU A 94 -14.22 9.42 -10.91
C LEU A 94 -13.24 10.14 -11.84
N LEU A 95 -12.17 9.47 -12.29
CA LEU A 95 -11.24 10.02 -13.27
C LEU A 95 -11.90 10.29 -14.61
N ARG A 96 -12.81 9.42 -15.06
CA ARG A 96 -13.58 9.65 -16.30
C ARG A 96 -14.42 10.94 -16.19
N ILE A 97 -15.05 11.17 -15.04
CA ILE A 97 -15.80 12.40 -14.77
C ILE A 97 -14.85 13.60 -14.75
N LEU A 98 -13.72 13.49 -14.04
CA LEU A 98 -12.73 14.56 -13.97
C LEU A 98 -12.19 14.95 -15.35
N PHE A 99 -11.84 13.97 -16.20
CA PHE A 99 -11.34 14.23 -17.55
C PHE A 99 -12.39 14.85 -18.46
N LYS A 100 -13.67 14.50 -18.30
CA LYS A 100 -14.77 15.14 -19.03
C LYS A 100 -14.88 16.64 -18.73
N TYR A 101 -14.58 17.05 -17.50
CA TYR A 101 -14.72 18.45 -17.05
C TYR A 101 -13.37 19.17 -16.84
N LYS A 102 -12.24 18.57 -17.22
CA LYS A 102 -10.88 19.08 -16.96
C LYS A 102 -10.65 20.48 -17.51
N ASP A 103 -11.32 20.83 -18.60
CA ASP A 103 -11.16 22.13 -19.27
C ASP A 103 -12.08 23.23 -18.71
N SER A 104 -13.01 22.86 -17.81
CA SER A 104 -13.83 23.83 -17.11
C SER A 104 -12.97 24.75 -16.23
N PRO A 105 -13.17 26.08 -16.28
CA PRO A 105 -12.49 27.03 -15.40
C PRO A 105 -12.70 26.76 -13.90
N LYS A 106 -13.80 26.08 -13.52
CA LYS A 106 -14.06 25.69 -12.13
C LYS A 106 -13.14 24.55 -11.69
N VAL A 107 -13.00 23.50 -12.52
CA VAL A 107 -12.15 22.35 -12.23
C VAL A 107 -10.68 22.74 -12.22
N LYS A 108 -10.22 23.54 -13.20
CA LYS A 108 -8.84 24.06 -13.22
C LYS A 108 -8.48 24.82 -11.95
N ARG A 109 -9.37 25.70 -11.47
CA ARG A 109 -9.18 26.42 -10.20
C ARG A 109 -9.11 25.46 -9.02
N LEU A 110 -10.01 24.49 -8.94
CA LEU A 110 -10.01 23.50 -7.85
C LEU A 110 -8.70 22.69 -7.83
N THR A 111 -8.23 22.24 -9.00
CA THR A 111 -6.93 21.56 -9.13
C THR A 111 -5.76 22.44 -8.71
N LEU A 112 -5.79 23.74 -8.99
CA LEU A 112 -4.74 24.68 -8.56
C LEU A 112 -4.64 24.78 -7.04
N PHE A 113 -5.75 24.69 -6.30
CA PHE A 113 -5.73 24.67 -4.83
C PHE A 113 -5.21 23.34 -4.25
N VAL A 114 -5.45 22.22 -4.92
CA VAL A 114 -5.02 20.90 -4.46
C VAL A 114 -3.51 20.68 -4.66
N ARG A 115 -2.92 21.23 -5.73
CA ARG A 115 -1.49 21.03 -6.07
C ARG A 115 -0.50 21.42 -4.95
N PRO A 116 -0.60 22.61 -4.31
CA PRO A 116 0.28 22.98 -3.21
C PRO A 116 0.18 22.01 -2.02
N VAL A 117 -1.04 21.54 -1.71
CA VAL A 117 -1.26 20.57 -0.63
C VAL A 117 -0.52 19.28 -0.92
N ILE A 118 -0.64 18.75 -2.15
CA ILE A 118 0.10 17.55 -2.57
C ILE A 118 1.62 17.81 -2.48
N ALA A 119 2.11 18.96 -2.93
CA ALA A 119 3.53 19.29 -2.87
C ALA A 119 4.08 19.32 -1.44
N ILE A 120 3.33 19.92 -0.50
CA ILE A 120 3.70 19.93 0.92
C ILE A 120 3.65 18.51 1.51
N LEU A 121 2.61 17.73 1.21
CA LEU A 121 2.49 16.35 1.70
C LEU A 121 3.67 15.49 1.23
N LEU A 122 4.02 15.55 -0.05
CA LEU A 122 5.17 14.83 -0.61
C LEU A 122 6.49 15.34 0.00
N GLY A 123 6.63 16.66 0.17
CA GLY A 123 7.80 17.27 0.80
C GLY A 123 8.01 16.83 2.24
N VAL A 124 6.94 16.80 3.04
CA VAL A 124 6.97 16.34 4.44
C VAL A 124 7.30 14.84 4.51
N MET A 125 6.77 14.02 3.60
CA MET A 125 7.14 12.60 3.54
C MET A 125 8.62 12.40 3.19
N ALA A 126 9.12 13.11 2.18
CA ALA A 126 10.53 13.05 1.81
C ALA A 126 11.44 13.51 2.96
N TRP A 127 11.05 14.58 3.66
CA TRP A 127 11.75 15.07 4.84
C TRP A 127 11.78 14.02 5.95
N ARG A 128 10.63 13.45 6.32
CA ARG A 128 10.54 12.40 7.35
C ARG A 128 11.43 11.19 7.04
N PHE A 129 11.37 10.68 5.81
CA PHE A 129 12.20 9.54 5.41
C PHE A 129 13.71 9.85 5.48
N PHE A 130 14.11 11.09 5.20
CA PHE A 130 15.50 11.50 5.36
C PHE A 130 15.95 11.44 6.83
N PHE A 131 15.14 11.96 7.77
CA PHE A 131 15.45 11.90 9.21
C PHE A 131 15.42 10.48 9.76
N GLU A 132 14.43 9.67 9.38
CA GLU A 132 14.37 8.25 9.77
C GLU A 132 15.58 7.47 9.26
N SER A 133 16.02 7.75 8.03
CA SER A 133 17.24 7.12 7.48
C SER A 133 18.49 7.56 8.24
N TYR A 134 18.61 8.85 8.55
CA TYR A 134 19.74 9.40 9.31
C TYR A 134 19.84 8.77 10.70
N GLU A 135 18.73 8.67 11.44
CA GLU A 135 18.70 8.07 12.78
C GLU A 135 18.92 6.56 12.75
N GLY A 136 18.36 5.85 11.75
CA GLY A 136 18.48 4.40 11.67
C GLY A 136 19.84 3.90 11.19
N VAL A 137 20.46 4.60 10.23
CA VAL A 137 21.59 4.08 9.44
C VAL A 137 22.85 4.92 9.59
N GLY A 138 22.72 6.20 9.94
CA GLY A 138 23.82 7.16 10.03
C GLY A 138 24.00 8.02 8.77
N ILE A 139 24.53 9.23 8.96
CA ILE A 139 24.57 10.29 7.94
C ILE A 139 25.32 9.90 6.67
N TRP A 140 26.42 9.16 6.79
CA TRP A 140 27.29 8.84 5.66
C TRP A 140 26.59 7.92 4.67
N GLN A 141 25.90 6.91 5.19
CA GLN A 141 25.13 5.95 4.42
C GLN A 141 23.87 6.58 3.85
N THR A 142 23.16 7.42 4.62
CA THR A 142 21.99 8.16 4.13
C THR A 142 22.35 9.07 2.96
N VAL A 143 23.43 9.84 3.06
CA VAL A 143 23.87 10.74 1.98
C VAL A 143 24.32 9.93 0.76
N PHE A 144 25.08 8.84 0.96
CA PHE A 144 25.52 7.97 -0.12
C PHE A 144 24.34 7.33 -0.87
N LEU A 145 23.42 6.67 -0.15
CA LEU A 145 22.27 6.01 -0.75
C LEU A 145 21.32 7.00 -1.43
N THR A 146 21.12 8.19 -0.84
CA THR A 146 20.28 9.23 -1.43
C THR A 146 20.91 9.79 -2.72
N GLY A 147 22.21 10.12 -2.69
CA GLY A 147 22.92 10.63 -3.86
C GLY A 147 23.02 9.59 -4.97
N ALA A 148 23.37 8.34 -4.65
CA ALA A 148 23.42 7.24 -5.60
C ALA A 148 22.04 6.96 -6.22
N SER A 149 20.98 6.91 -5.40
CA SER A 149 19.61 6.71 -5.89
C SER A 149 19.17 7.84 -6.81
N TYR A 150 19.46 9.10 -6.46
CA TYR A 150 19.14 10.24 -7.30
C TYR A 150 19.85 10.17 -8.67
N ILE A 151 21.14 9.83 -8.71
CA ILE A 151 21.89 9.69 -9.96
C ILE A 151 21.35 8.52 -10.80
N LEU A 152 21.10 7.37 -10.18
CA LEU A 152 20.59 6.19 -10.88
C LEU A 152 19.23 6.46 -11.53
N ILE A 153 18.33 7.15 -10.82
CA ILE A 153 16.97 7.42 -11.30
C ILE A 153 16.96 8.60 -12.29
N GLU A 154 17.56 9.74 -11.94
CA GLU A 154 17.41 10.97 -12.73
C GLU A 154 18.38 11.05 -13.92
N ARG A 155 19.64 10.63 -13.73
CA ARG A 155 20.66 10.71 -14.78
C ARG A 155 20.70 9.44 -15.63
N LEU A 156 20.68 8.28 -14.99
CA LEU A 156 20.83 6.99 -15.66
C LEU A 156 19.48 6.36 -16.05
N LYS A 157 18.35 6.95 -15.62
CA LYS A 157 16.99 6.49 -15.93
C LYS A 157 16.76 5.01 -15.59
N VAL A 158 17.48 4.51 -14.58
CA VAL A 158 17.32 3.14 -14.09
C VAL A 158 15.95 3.03 -13.46
N HIS A 159 15.25 1.93 -13.75
CA HIS A 159 13.92 1.70 -13.20
C HIS A 159 13.99 1.67 -11.65
N PRO A 160 13.12 2.41 -10.93
CA PRO A 160 13.18 2.52 -9.47
C PRO A 160 13.19 1.17 -8.74
N ALA A 161 12.52 0.16 -9.29
CA ALA A 161 12.51 -1.19 -8.72
C ALA A 161 13.93 -1.78 -8.55
N PHE A 162 14.83 -1.58 -9.51
CA PHE A 162 16.21 -2.09 -9.41
C PHE A 162 17.03 -1.31 -8.38
N VAL A 163 16.79 0.00 -8.27
CA VAL A 163 17.45 0.86 -7.27
C VAL A 163 17.02 0.43 -5.86
N ILE A 164 15.73 0.17 -5.65
CA ILE A 164 15.20 -0.34 -4.37
C ILE A 164 15.78 -1.72 -4.06
N ALA A 165 15.82 -2.64 -5.02
CA ALA A 165 16.42 -3.96 -4.82
C ALA A 165 17.90 -3.88 -4.45
N GLY A 166 18.67 -3.02 -5.13
CA GLY A 166 20.08 -2.78 -4.81
C GLY A 166 20.28 -2.18 -3.42
N ALA A 167 19.43 -1.22 -3.02
CA ALA A 167 19.47 -0.63 -1.69
C ALA A 167 19.12 -1.65 -0.58
N LEU A 168 18.15 -2.54 -0.81
CA LEU A 168 17.81 -3.62 0.11
C LEU A 168 18.95 -4.62 0.26
N ILE A 169 19.62 -5.00 -0.83
CA ILE A 169 20.79 -5.87 -0.81
C ILE A 169 21.92 -5.19 -0.02
N TYR A 170 22.24 -3.93 -0.36
CA TYR A 170 23.27 -3.18 0.36
C TYR A 170 22.96 -3.11 1.86
N GLY A 171 21.70 -2.81 2.22
CA GLY A 171 21.23 -2.80 3.59
C GLY A 171 21.42 -4.13 4.29
N GLY A 172 20.89 -5.23 3.73
CA GLY A 172 20.94 -6.54 4.39
C GLY A 172 22.34 -7.13 4.61
N PHE A 173 23.37 -6.65 3.90
CA PHE A 173 24.75 -7.13 4.06
C PHE A 173 25.66 -6.18 4.86
N LEU A 174 25.43 -4.87 4.81
CA LEU A 174 26.36 -3.86 5.31
C LEU A 174 25.80 -2.99 6.45
N LEU A 175 24.51 -3.11 6.76
CA LEU A 175 23.79 -2.38 7.81
C LEU A 175 23.09 -3.36 8.75
#